data_AF-A0AB36RDQ5-F1
#
_entry.id   AF-A0AB36RDQ5-F1
#
_cell.length_a   1.000
_cell.length_b   1.000
_cell.length_c   1.000
_cell.angle_alpha   90.00
_cell.angle_beta   90.00
_cell.angle_gamma   90.00
#
_symmetry.space_group_name_H-M   'P 1'
#
loop_
_entity.id
_entity.type
_entity.pdbx_description
1 polymer ?
#
loop_
_entity_poly.entity_id
_entity_poly.type
_entity_poly.pdbx_seq_one_letter_code
_entity_poly.pdbx_strand_id
1 'polypeptide(L)'
;MLQAASPLPGAGESLLHLSGAAASIWQHQPRSRGLVPLGYSPKPYGSREPFGQLQSSLIANSHVVVIDHAPELDRAASQVPAIVERRTISVHCSFELAAGDEEIADMLFASRCFYILHLSN
;
A
#
# COMPACT_ATOMS: atom_id res chain seq x y z
N MET A 1 -35.53 19.20 0.54
CA MET A 1 -34.28 19.64 1.20
C MET A 1 -33.77 18.49 2.05
N LEU A 2 -32.70 17.80 1.65
CA LEU A 2 -32.03 16.82 2.52
C LEU A 2 -30.91 17.53 3.27
N GLN A 3 -30.99 17.59 4.60
CA GLN A 3 -29.87 17.99 5.44
C GLN A 3 -28.91 16.81 5.59
N ALA A 4 -27.65 16.99 5.19
CA ALA A 4 -26.59 16.05 5.49
C ALA A 4 -26.25 16.11 6.99
N ALA A 5 -26.20 14.95 7.65
CA ALA A 5 -25.71 14.84 9.02
C ALA A 5 -24.23 15.21 9.09
N SER A 6 -23.82 15.90 10.14
CA SER A 6 -22.42 16.26 10.39
C SER A 6 -21.57 14.99 10.55
N PRO A 7 -20.35 14.95 9.99
CA PRO A 7 -19.45 13.80 10.12
C PRO A 7 -19.07 13.59 11.59
N LEU A 8 -18.97 12.31 11.98
CA LEU A 8 -18.51 11.90 13.32
C LEU A 8 -17.12 12.50 13.63
N PRO A 9 -16.86 12.97 14.87
CA PRO A 9 -15.52 13.38 15.27
C PRO A 9 -14.55 12.21 15.07
N GLY A 10 -13.51 12.41 14.26
CA GLY A 10 -12.51 11.39 13.94
C GLY A 10 -12.68 10.68 12.58
N ALA A 11 -13.76 10.92 11.83
CA ALA A 11 -14.00 10.25 10.53
C ALA A 11 -13.20 10.83 9.33
N GLY A 12 -12.13 11.59 9.58
CA GLY A 12 -11.30 12.19 8.52
C GLY A 12 -9.87 12.55 8.94
N GLU A 13 -9.45 12.13 10.13
CA GLU A 13 -8.14 12.51 10.66
C GLU A 13 -7.14 11.38 10.35
N SER A 14 -6.22 11.67 9.42
CA SER A 14 -5.07 10.84 9.04
C SER A 14 -5.21 9.94 7.80
N LEU A 15 -5.90 10.39 6.75
CA LEU A 15 -5.50 10.04 5.39
C LEU A 15 -4.61 11.16 4.83
N LEU A 16 -3.30 10.98 5.01
CA LEU A 16 -2.29 11.94 4.52
C LEU A 16 -2.26 11.89 2.98
N HIS A 17 -2.84 12.90 2.33
CA HIS A 17 -2.55 13.20 0.93
C HIS A 17 -1.06 13.50 0.78
N LEU A 18 -0.35 12.69 0.01
CA LEU A 18 1.12 12.67 -0.13
C LEU A 18 1.70 13.88 -0.90
N SER A 19 0.99 15.00 -1.07
CA SER A 19 1.50 16.15 -1.83
C SER A 19 2.06 17.31 -0.99
N GLY A 20 2.18 17.17 0.35
CA GLY A 20 2.74 18.26 1.18
C GLY A 20 3.33 17.87 2.54
N ALA A 21 3.06 16.68 3.06
CA ALA A 21 3.43 16.28 4.44
C ALA A 21 4.76 15.52 4.55
N ALA A 22 5.73 15.74 3.65
CA ALA A 22 7.01 15.04 3.73
C ALA A 22 7.90 15.53 4.90
N ALA A 23 7.64 16.72 5.43
CA ALA A 23 8.43 17.31 6.53
C ALA A 23 8.03 16.81 7.93
N SER A 24 6.80 16.32 8.14
CA SER A 24 6.33 15.82 9.44
C SER A 24 6.60 14.32 9.66
N ILE A 25 7.19 13.63 8.68
CA ILE A 25 7.55 12.21 8.76
C ILE A 25 8.54 11.93 9.90
N TRP A 26 9.30 12.94 10.33
CA TRP A 26 10.40 12.79 11.30
C TRP A 26 10.00 12.90 12.79
N GLN A 27 8.76 13.22 13.13
CA GLN A 27 8.34 13.39 14.55
C GLN A 27 7.55 12.22 15.13
N HIS A 28 7.37 11.13 14.38
CA HIS A 28 6.59 9.99 14.86
C HIS A 28 7.49 8.84 15.31
N GLN A 29 7.07 8.19 16.40
CA GLN A 29 7.71 6.96 16.88
C GLN A 29 7.77 5.94 15.72
N PRO A 30 8.93 5.33 15.45
CA PRO A 30 9.03 4.26 14.47
C PRO A 30 7.97 3.19 14.75
N ARG A 31 7.35 2.64 13.70
CA ARG A 31 6.33 1.60 13.80
C ARG A 31 5.08 2.00 14.59
N SER A 32 4.69 3.28 14.54
CA SER A 32 3.39 3.77 15.05
C SER A 32 2.29 3.82 13.99
N ARG A 33 2.60 3.47 12.73
CA ARG A 33 1.71 3.67 11.58
C ARG A 33 1.56 2.43 10.71
N GLY A 34 0.40 2.31 10.07
CA GLY A 34 0.18 1.41 8.95
C GLY A 34 0.49 2.09 7.61
N LEU A 35 1.00 1.34 6.65
CA LEU A 35 1.17 1.75 5.26
C LEU A 35 0.28 0.90 4.37
N VAL A 36 -0.50 1.52 3.48
CA VAL A 36 -1.43 0.80 2.61
C VAL A 36 -1.21 1.22 1.15
N PRO A 37 -0.35 0.54 0.39
CA PRO A 37 -0.20 0.79 -1.04
C PRO A 37 -1.30 0.06 -1.83
N LEU A 38 -2.35 0.80 -2.20
CA LEU A 38 -3.42 0.31 -3.07
C LEU A 38 -3.03 0.45 -4.55
N GLY A 39 -3.32 -0.59 -5.34
CA GLY A 39 -2.93 -0.65 -6.75
C GLY A 39 -1.42 -0.50 -6.94
N TYR A 40 -0.65 -1.18 -6.09
CA TYR A 40 0.80 -1.06 -6.03
C TYR A 40 1.42 -1.41 -7.37
N SER A 41 1.82 -0.38 -8.12
CA SER A 41 2.57 -0.49 -9.37
C SER A 41 3.34 0.81 -9.55
N PRO A 42 4.33 1.11 -8.68
CA PRO A 42 5.03 2.37 -8.74
C PRO A 42 5.71 2.54 -10.09
N LYS A 43 5.55 3.73 -10.66
CA LYS A 43 6.21 4.14 -11.90
C LYS A 43 7.49 4.90 -11.54
N PRO A 44 8.55 4.82 -12.36
CA PRO A 44 9.68 5.73 -12.22
C PRO A 44 9.18 7.18 -12.22
N TYR A 45 9.75 8.02 -11.35
CA TYR A 45 9.50 9.46 -11.34
C TYR A 45 10.77 10.19 -11.73
N GLY A 46 10.81 10.69 -12.98
CA GLY A 46 12.05 11.22 -13.55
C GLY A 46 13.14 10.14 -13.59
N SER A 47 14.32 10.45 -13.03
CA SER A 47 15.45 9.53 -12.93
C SER A 47 15.40 8.60 -11.70
N ARG A 48 14.36 8.68 -10.87
CA ARG A 48 14.26 7.88 -9.65
C ARG A 48 13.73 6.49 -9.96
N GLU A 49 14.34 5.50 -9.32
CA GLU A 49 13.87 4.12 -9.37
C GLU A 49 12.43 4.03 -8.85
N PRO A 50 11.58 3.19 -9.48
CA PRO A 50 10.19 3.01 -9.04
C PRO A 50 10.10 2.49 -7.62
N PHE A 51 11.02 1.59 -7.24
CA PHE A 51 11.17 1.06 -5.89
C PHE A 51 12.56 1.39 -5.34
N GLY A 52 12.66 2.51 -4.63
CA GLY A 52 13.93 3.04 -4.12
C GLY A 52 14.00 3.11 -2.59
N GLN A 53 15.01 3.85 -2.10
CA GLN A 53 15.25 4.04 -0.67
C GLN A 53 14.05 4.63 0.08
N LEU A 54 13.28 5.53 -0.54
CA LEU A 54 12.14 6.18 0.12
C LEU A 54 11.04 5.17 0.47
N GLN A 55 10.58 4.37 -0.49
CA GLN A 55 9.57 3.34 -0.24
C GLN A 55 10.10 2.27 0.71
N SER A 56 11.37 1.88 0.57
CA SER A 56 12.00 0.95 1.50
C SER A 56 12.01 1.48 2.94
N SER A 57 12.28 2.77 3.13
CA SER A 57 12.24 3.42 4.44
C SER A 57 10.82 3.51 5.01
N LEU A 58 9.83 3.84 4.18
CA LEU A 58 8.42 3.86 4.60
C LEU A 58 7.97 2.48 5.07
N ILE A 59 8.29 1.43 4.32
CA ILE A 59 7.99 0.04 4.70
C ILE A 59 8.69 -0.28 6.03
N ALA A 60 10.00 -0.05 6.13
CA ALA A 60 10.80 -0.38 7.31
C ALA A 60 10.33 0.31 8.61
N ASN A 61 9.73 1.50 8.50
CA ASN A 61 9.22 2.26 9.65
C ASN A 61 7.74 2.03 9.93
N SER A 62 7.07 1.16 9.18
CA SER A 62 5.66 0.83 9.40
C SER A 62 5.50 -0.31 10.40
N HIS A 63 4.41 -0.30 11.16
CA HIS A 63 4.00 -1.40 12.03
C HIS A 63 3.37 -2.53 11.20
N VAL A 64 2.47 -2.13 10.29
CA VAL A 64 1.76 -3.00 9.36
C VAL A 64 1.89 -2.43 7.96
N VAL A 65 2.08 -3.29 6.97
CA VAL A 65 2.01 -2.91 5.55
C VAL A 65 0.95 -3.77 4.88
N VAL A 66 0.00 -3.14 4.18
CA VAL A 66 -1.02 -3.83 3.38
C VAL A 66 -0.78 -3.55 1.92
N ILE A 67 -0.25 -4.52 1.19
CA ILE A 67 0.02 -4.40 -0.26
C ILE A 67 -1.15 -4.98 -1.02
N ASP A 68 -1.65 -4.22 -1.98
CA ASP A 68 -2.63 -4.67 -2.97
C ASP A 68 -2.04 -4.49 -4.36
N HIS A 69 -1.98 -5.55 -5.14
CA HIS A 69 -1.48 -5.51 -6.52
C HIS A 69 -2.21 -6.48 -7.43
N ALA A 70 -2.23 -6.18 -8.73
CA ALA A 70 -2.65 -7.14 -9.74
C ALA A 70 -1.45 -8.01 -10.16
N PRO A 71 -1.51 -9.35 -10.01
CA PRO A 71 -0.39 -10.23 -10.31
C PRO A 71 -0.06 -10.28 -11.81
N GLU A 72 -1.02 -9.97 -12.68
CA GLU A 72 -0.84 -9.93 -14.14
C GLU A 72 -0.17 -8.62 -14.62
N LEU A 73 0.10 -7.67 -13.72
CA LEU A 73 0.89 -6.49 -14.02
C LEU A 73 2.36 -6.74 -13.66
N ASP A 74 3.19 -7.05 -14.68
CA ASP A 74 4.63 -7.37 -14.59
C ASP A 74 5.42 -6.51 -13.59
N ARG A 75 5.14 -5.21 -13.55
CA ARG A 75 5.84 -4.26 -12.67
C ARG A 75 5.58 -4.52 -11.20
N ALA A 76 4.31 -4.75 -10.86
CA ALA A 76 3.94 -5.02 -9.48
C ALA A 76 4.43 -6.41 -9.08
N ALA A 77 4.15 -7.40 -9.94
CA ALA A 77 4.52 -8.80 -9.72
C ALA A 77 6.03 -8.99 -9.52
N SER A 78 6.87 -8.22 -10.23
CA SER A 78 8.33 -8.26 -10.04
C SER A 78 8.84 -7.59 -8.76
N GLN A 79 8.09 -6.66 -8.18
CA GLN A 79 8.54 -5.86 -7.03
C GLN A 79 8.01 -6.36 -5.68
N VAL A 80 6.80 -6.92 -5.66
CA VAL A 80 6.17 -7.41 -4.42
C VAL A 80 7.02 -8.50 -3.73
N PRO A 81 7.62 -9.48 -4.43
CA PRO A 81 8.51 -10.45 -3.81
C PRO A 81 9.67 -9.81 -3.03
N ALA A 82 10.29 -8.76 -3.57
CA ALA A 82 11.38 -8.03 -2.91
C ALA A 82 10.96 -7.30 -1.62
N ILE A 83 9.65 -7.19 -1.35
CA ILE A 83 9.10 -6.71 -0.09
C ILE A 83 8.74 -7.89 0.81
N VAL A 84 7.93 -8.83 0.31
CA VAL A 84 7.37 -9.94 1.09
C VAL A 84 8.44 -10.90 1.59
N GLU A 85 9.54 -11.06 0.86
CA GLU A 85 10.63 -11.98 1.19
C GLU A 85 11.70 -11.37 2.12
N ARG A 86 11.53 -10.11 2.54
CA ARG A 86 12.47 -9.47 3.47
C ARG A 86 12.44 -10.19 4.81
N ARG A 87 13.62 -10.52 5.36
CA ARG A 87 13.75 -11.21 6.67
C ARG A 87 13.13 -10.45 7.85
N THR A 88 12.98 -9.14 7.74
CA THR A 88 12.37 -8.27 8.75
C THR A 88 10.85 -8.18 8.61
N ILE A 89 10.26 -8.91 7.68
CA ILE A 89 8.83 -8.93 7.39
C ILE A 89 8.30 -10.36 7.59
N SER A 90 7.11 -10.42 8.20
CA SER A 90 6.31 -11.62 8.32
C SER A 90 4.98 -11.40 7.62
N VAL A 91 4.55 -12.36 6.80
CA VAL A 91 3.21 -12.36 6.22
C VAL A 91 2.23 -12.78 7.30
N HIS A 92 1.40 -11.85 7.76
CA HIS A 92 0.32 -12.16 8.69
C HIS A 92 -0.83 -12.88 7.97
N CYS A 93 -1.18 -12.40 6.78
CA CYS A 93 -2.23 -12.97 5.94
C CYS A 93 -2.01 -12.58 4.48
N SER A 94 -2.44 -13.44 3.55
CA SER A 94 -2.58 -13.11 2.14
C SER A 94 -3.89 -13.67 1.60
N PHE A 95 -4.50 -12.97 0.65
CA PHE A 95 -5.72 -13.41 -0.02
C PHE A 95 -5.84 -12.79 -1.41
N GLU A 96 -6.68 -13.39 -2.23
CA GLU A 96 -6.91 -12.97 -3.60
C GLU A 96 -8.37 -12.53 -3.77
N LEU A 97 -8.57 -11.47 -4.55
CA LEU A 97 -9.87 -11.01 -4.99
C LEU A 97 -9.90 -11.07 -6.52
N ALA A 98 -10.91 -11.73 -7.08
CA ALA A 98 -11.18 -11.73 -8.50
C ALA A 98 -12.47 -10.95 -8.78
N ALA A 99 -12.48 -10.16 -9.85
CA ALA A 99 -13.67 -9.54 -10.37
C ALA A 99 -14.64 -10.63 -10.84
N GLY A 100 -15.87 -10.61 -10.32
CA GLY A 100 -16.95 -11.51 -10.76
C GLY A 100 -17.72 -10.98 -11.97
N ASP A 101 -17.28 -9.86 -12.55
CA ASP A 101 -17.91 -9.22 -13.71
C ASP A 101 -17.28 -9.76 -14.99
N GLU A 102 -18.10 -10.40 -15.83
CA GLU A 102 -17.70 -11.03 -17.09
C GLU A 102 -17.09 -10.03 -18.08
N GLU A 103 -17.48 -8.75 -18.05
CA GLU A 103 -16.95 -7.73 -18.97
C GLU A 103 -15.45 -7.44 -18.72
N ILE A 104 -15.01 -7.63 -17.48
CA ILE A 104 -13.64 -7.33 -17.06
C ILE A 104 -12.85 -8.56 -16.65
N ALA A 105 -13.41 -9.76 -16.76
CA ALA A 105 -12.78 -11.01 -16.31
C ALA A 105 -11.41 -11.27 -16.98
N ASP A 106 -11.24 -10.85 -18.23
CA ASP A 106 -10.00 -11.02 -19.00
C ASP A 106 -9.01 -9.84 -18.85
N MET A 107 -9.33 -8.85 -18.02
CA MET A 107 -8.48 -7.67 -17.83
C MET A 107 -7.32 -7.98 -16.87
N LEU A 108 -6.15 -7.38 -17.11
CA LEU A 108 -4.94 -7.54 -16.26
C LEU A 108 -5.10 -7.05 -14.81
N PHE A 109 -6.23 -6.43 -14.46
CA PHE A 109 -6.56 -5.97 -13.11
C PHE A 109 -7.76 -6.69 -12.51
N ALA A 110 -8.28 -7.72 -13.20
CA ALA A 110 -9.41 -8.52 -12.76
C ALA A 110 -9.09 -9.27 -11.48
N SER A 111 -7.87 -9.77 -11.36
CA SER A 111 -7.34 -10.40 -10.15
C SER A 111 -6.51 -9.40 -9.35
N ARG A 112 -6.59 -9.52 -8.03
CA ARG A 112 -5.80 -8.73 -7.09
C ARG A 112 -5.34 -9.61 -5.94
N CYS A 113 -4.05 -9.56 -5.65
CA CYS A 113 -3.45 -10.22 -4.50
C CYS A 113 -3.18 -9.19 -3.40
N PHE A 114 -3.63 -9.53 -2.19
CA PHE A 114 -3.42 -8.76 -0.98
C PHE A 114 -2.41 -9.45 -0.07
N TYR A 115 -1.48 -8.68 0.47
CA TYR A 115 -0.58 -9.11 1.53
C TYR A 115 -0.72 -8.18 2.74
N ILE A 116 -1.00 -8.76 3.91
CA ILE A 116 -0.94 -8.09 5.20
C ILE A 116 0.37 -8.51 5.86
N LEU A 117 1.26 -7.54 6.05
CA LEU A 117 2.63 -7.74 6.49
C LEU A 117 2.84 -7.10 7.85
N HIS A 118 3.42 -7.85 8.78
CA HIS A 118 3.91 -7.35 10.06
C HIS A 118 5.43 -7.29 10.04
N LEU A 119 6.00 -6.17 10.48
CA LEU A 119 7.44 -6.04 10.59
C LEU A 119 7.93 -6.58 11.93
N SER A 120 8.85 -7.55 11.88
CA SER A 120 9.54 -8.10 13.06
C SER A 120 10.76 -7.25 13.43
N ASN A 121 11.18 -7.35 14.70
CA ASN A 121 12.38 -6.70 15.22
C ASN A 121 13.66 -7.33 14.66
#